data_AF-A0A256GYP2-F1
#
_entry.id   AF-A0A256GYP2-F1
#
_cell.length_a   1.000
_cell.length_b   1.000
_cell.length_c   1.000
_cell.angle_alpha   90.00
_cell.angle_beta   90.00
_cell.angle_gamma   90.00
#
_symmetry.space_group_name_H-M   'P 1'
#
loop_
_entity.id
_entity.type
_entity.pdbx_description
1 polymer ?
#
loop_
_entity_poly.entity_id
_entity_poly.type
_entity_poly.pdbx_seq_one_letter_code
_entity_poly.pdbx_strand_id
1 'polypeptide(L)' 'MMAHPILINRPIVETPRGTRLCRPSELVLPLLENPVASFTKEDGEQVKSEGKSR' A
#
# COMPACT_ATOMS: atom_id res chain seq x y z
N MET A 1 -5.42 15.14 15.88
CA MET A 1 -4.35 14.21 15.44
C MET A 1 -2.97 14.68 15.86
N MET A 2 -2.54 15.93 15.64
CA MET A 2 -1.17 16.37 15.98
C MET A 2 -0.79 16.20 17.45
N ALA A 3 -1.71 16.48 18.38
CA ALA A 3 -1.49 16.26 19.82
C ALA A 3 -1.59 14.78 20.25
N HIS A 4 -2.23 13.93 19.43
CA HIS A 4 -2.48 12.52 19.74
C HIS A 4 -2.29 11.67 18.47
N PRO A 5 -1.03 11.29 18.14
CA PRO A 5 -0.69 10.61 16.90
C PRO A 5 -1.41 9.27 16.67
N ILE A 6 -1.86 8.60 17.74
CA ILE A 6 -2.62 7.35 17.66
C ILE A 6 -3.93 7.47 16.86
N LEU A 7 -4.46 8.69 16.73
CA LEU A 7 -5.66 8.96 15.94
C LEU A 7 -5.41 8.90 14.42
N ILE A 8 -4.15 8.87 13.98
CA ILE A 8 -3.82 8.81 12.55
C ILE A 8 -3.97 7.36 12.05
N ASN A 9 -4.84 7.17 11.07
CA ASN A 9 -4.99 5.87 10.41
C ASN A 9 -3.68 5.46 9.72
N ARG A 10 -3.34 4.17 9.82
CA ARG A 10 -2.07 3.60 9.34
C ARG A 10 -2.27 2.38 8.41
N PRO A 11 -1.32 2.06 7.51
CA PRO A 11 -0.13 2.84 7.16
C PRO A 11 -0.42 3.92 6.11
N ILE A 12 0.25 5.07 6.24
CA ILE A 12 0.36 6.09 5.18
C ILE A 12 1.70 5.85 4.48
N VAL A 13 1.68 5.74 3.16
CA VAL A 13 2.88 5.50 2.34
C VAL A 13 3.08 6.68 1.40
N GLU A 14 4.30 7.20 1.35
CA GLU A 14 4.75 8.26 0.45
C GLU A 14 5.84 7.71 -0.48
N THR A 15 5.69 7.94 -1.78
CA THR A 15 6.71 7.65 -2.79
C THR A 15 6.76 8.81 -3.80
N PRO A 16 7.77 8.86 -4.71
CA PRO A 16 7.77 9.84 -5.79
C PRO A 16 6.54 9.78 -6.71
N ARG A 17 5.79 8.66 -6.70
CA ARG A 17 4.56 8.47 -7.49
C ARG A 17 3.31 8.98 -6.78
N GLY A 18 3.39 9.34 -5.51
CA GLY A 18 2.30 9.92 -4.72
C GLY A 18 2.25 9.39 -3.28
N THR A 19 1.21 9.83 -2.56
CA THR A 19 1.00 9.50 -1.15
C THR A 19 -0.40 8.95 -0.93
N ARG A 20 -0.54 7.87 -0.13
CA ARG A 20 -1.83 7.22 0.11
C ARG A 20 -1.91 6.56 1.48
N LEU A 21 -3.12 6.54 2.07
CA LEU A 21 -3.48 5.63 3.16
C LEU A 21 -3.76 4.23 2.59
N CYS A 22 -2.87 3.27 2.84
CA CYS A 22 -2.94 1.93 2.27
C CYS A 22 -3.80 1.00 3.15
N ARG A 23 -5.11 1.26 3.17
CA ARG A 23 -6.12 0.34 3.73
C ARG A 23 -7.16 0.02 2.65
N PRO A 24 -7.15 -1.18 2.06
CA PRO A 24 -6.29 -2.35 2.37
C PRO A 24 -4.82 -2.21 1.89
N SER A 25 -3.94 -3.14 2.29
CA SER A 25 -2.48 -2.98 2.15
C SER A 25 -1.99 -3.02 0.70
N GLU A 26 -2.65 -3.76 -0.18
CA GLU A 26 -2.38 -3.86 -1.62
C GLU A 26 -2.51 -2.52 -2.37
N LEU A 27 -3.16 -1.52 -1.76
CA LEU A 27 -3.24 -0.18 -2.32
C LEU A 27 -1.88 0.52 -2.46
N VAL A 28 -0.82 -0.04 -1.87
CA VAL A 28 0.57 0.42 -2.05
C VAL A 28 1.11 0.09 -3.44
N LEU A 29 0.62 -0.96 -4.12
CA LEU A 29 1.21 -1.47 -5.37
C LEU A 29 1.34 -0.40 -6.48
N PRO A 30 0.35 0.50 -6.70
CA PRO A 30 0.48 1.55 -7.71
C PRO A 30 1.49 2.65 -7.35
N LEU A 31 1.86 2.79 -6.07
CA LEU A 31 2.81 3.80 -5.59
C LEU A 31 4.26 3.32 -5.72
N LEU A 32 4.51 2.02 -5.80
CA LEU A 32 5.85 1.47 -5.94
C LEU A 32 6.40 1.71 -7.35
N GLU A 33 7.68 2.05 -7.44
CA GLU A 33 8.40 2.14 -8.73
C GLU A 33 8.56 0.74 -9.34
N ASN A 34 8.92 -0.23 -8.49
CA ASN A 34 9.11 -1.63 -8.86
C ASN A 34 8.11 -2.49 -8.05
N PRO A 35 6.85 -2.65 -8.51
CA PRO A 35 5.86 -3.47 -7.81
C PRO A 35 6.20 -4.96 -7.91
N VAL A 36 5.89 -5.71 -6.84
CA VAL A 36 6.01 -7.17 -6.82
C VAL A 36 4.85 -7.82 -7.57
N ALA A 37 5.12 -8.89 -8.32
CA ALA A 37 4.10 -9.60 -9.10
C ALA A 37 3.00 -10.23 -8.23
N SER A 38 3.39 -10.78 -7.07
CA SER A 38 2.46 -11.33 -6.09
C SER A 38 3.09 -11.40 -4.70
N PHE A 39 2.27 -11.37 -3.66
CA PHE A 39 2.69 -11.61 -2.28
C PHE A 39 1.56 -12.25 -1.47
N THR A 40 1.91 -12.96 -0.39
CA THR A 40 0.94 -13.55 0.55
C THR A 40 0.93 -12.72 1.83
N LYS A 41 -0.26 -12.28 2.24
CA LYS A 41 -0.48 -11.58 3.52
C LYS A 41 -0.32 -12.52 4.71
N GLU A 42 -0.24 -11.95 5.91
CA GLU A 42 -0.11 -12.72 7.17
C GLU A 42 -1.33 -13.61 7.46
N ASP A 43 -2.50 -13.29 6.90
CA ASP A 43 -3.73 -14.07 7.00
C ASP A 43 -3.84 -15.17 5.92
N GLY A 44 -2.84 -15.30 5.04
CA GLY A 44 -2.81 -16.27 3.95
C GLY A 44 -3.45 -15.79 2.65
N GLU A 45 -3.99 -14.56 2.60
CA GLU A 45 -4.54 -14.00 1.36
C GLU A 45 -3.41 -13.77 0.33
N GLN A 46 -3.59 -14.31 -0.88
CA GLN A 46 -2.67 -14.08 -1.99
C GLN A 46 -3.10 -12.86 -2.80
N VAL A 47 -2.27 -11.81 -2.77
CA VAL A 47 -2.44 -10.63 -3.61
C VAL A 47 -1.57 -10.76 -4.85
N LYS A 48 -2.14 -10.45 -6.02
CA LYS A 48 -1.41 -10.31 -7.29
C LYS A 48 -1.43 -8.86 -7.71
N SER A 49 -0.30 -8.33 -8.16
CA SER A 49 -0.29 -7.03 -8.82
C SER A 49 -0.90 -7.20 -10.20
N GLU A 50 -1.98 -6.49 -10.49
CA GLU A 50 -2.38 -6.26 -11.87
C GLU A 50 -1.34 -5.31 -12.48
N GLY A 51 -0.31 -5.90 -13.09
CA GLY A 51 0.58 -5.15 -13.96
C GLY A 51 -0.29 -4.46 -15.00
N LYS A 52 -0.42 -3.15 -14.92
CA LYS A 52 -1.11 -2.36 -15.94
C LYS A 52 -0.31 -2.54 -17.23
N SER A 53 -0.73 -3.49 -18.06
CA SER A 53 -0.50 -3.47 -19.49
C SER A 53 -1.17 -2.20 -20.02
N ARG A 54 -0.38 -1.16 -20.21
CA ARG A 54 -0.69 0.00 -21.03
C ARG A 54 0.55 0.32 -21.84
#